data_AF-A0A2T4LMU3-F1
#
_entry.id   AF-A0A2T4LMU3-F1
#
_cell.length_a   1.000
_cell.length_b   1.000
_cell.length_c   1.000
_cell.angle_alpha   90.00
_cell.angle_beta   90.00
_cell.angle_gamma   90.00
#
_symmetry.space_group_name_H-M   'P 1'
#
loop_
_entity.id
_entity.type
_entity.pdbx_description
1 polymer ?
#
loop_
_entity_poly.entity_id
_entity_poly.type
_entity_poly.pdbx_seq_one_letter_code
_entity_poly.pdbx_strand_id
1 'polypeptide(L)'
;SLGVKQVHVDNYEKKPFKEAKEALEAKGFDVAVTEERNHDSIKKDSVISQSPKDEEVDEGSTVSFVVSEGKEEKDDKEDKADKEKDKEEDKDDESDVKTYTETFNINYGGEDDESQEVKVYVRDKDHSGSSATQTFKIKDDKTIKIPMKIEKGETAGYT
;
A
#
# COMPACT_ATOMS: atom_id res chain seq x y z
N SER A 1 12.59 25.09 30.58
CA SER A 1 12.35 24.29 29.36
C SER A 1 12.34 25.25 28.18
N LEU A 2 13.09 24.97 27.11
CA LEU A 2 13.13 25.81 25.91
C LEU A 2 12.09 25.41 24.85
N GLY A 3 11.15 24.52 25.21
CA GLY A 3 10.21 23.92 24.27
C GLY A 3 10.80 22.71 23.54
N VAL A 4 9.94 22.00 22.81
CA VAL A 4 10.33 20.94 21.87
C VAL A 4 11.02 21.57 20.66
N LYS A 5 12.05 20.90 20.15
CA LYS A 5 12.80 21.38 18.97
C LYS A 5 11.88 21.34 17.76
N GLN A 6 11.85 22.44 17.00
CA GLN A 6 11.14 22.52 15.73
C GLN A 6 12.05 22.05 14.59
N VAL A 7 11.49 21.33 13.61
CA VAL A 7 12.17 20.85 12.42
C VAL A 7 11.30 21.13 11.19
N HIS A 8 11.92 21.60 10.11
CA HIS A 8 11.26 21.88 8.85
C HIS A 8 10.87 20.60 8.09
N VAL A 9 9.59 20.48 7.74
CA VAL A 9 9.04 19.42 6.91
C VAL A 9 9.01 19.88 5.45
N ASP A 10 9.91 19.36 4.61
CA ASP A 10 9.90 19.72 3.18
C ASP A 10 8.69 19.10 2.46
N ASN A 11 8.27 19.72 1.36
CA ASN A 11 7.23 19.19 0.49
C ASN A 11 7.76 18.21 -0.57
N TYR A 12 7.18 17.01 -0.58
CA TYR A 12 7.49 15.93 -1.52
C TYR A 12 6.34 15.60 -2.47
N GLU A 13 5.29 16.42 -2.58
CA GLU A 13 4.22 16.19 -3.54
C GLU A 13 4.77 16.05 -4.97
N LYS A 14 4.28 15.03 -5.69
CA LYS A 14 4.71 14.62 -7.04
C LYS A 14 6.13 14.06 -7.13
N LYS A 15 6.85 13.93 -6.02
CA LYS A 15 8.15 13.24 -5.95
C LYS A 15 7.96 11.76 -5.60
N PRO A 16 8.98 10.90 -5.83
CA PRO A 16 8.95 9.52 -5.37
C PRO A 16 8.77 9.44 -3.85
N PHE A 17 7.86 8.59 -3.37
CA PHE A 17 7.61 8.41 -1.94
C PHE A 17 8.87 7.91 -1.19
N LYS A 18 9.68 7.06 -1.85
CA LYS A 18 10.96 6.59 -1.29
C LYS A 18 11.89 7.75 -0.92
N GLU A 19 12.02 8.75 -1.80
CA GLU A 19 12.85 9.94 -1.55
C GLU A 19 12.32 10.73 -0.34
N ALA A 20 11.00 10.91 -0.27
CA ALA A 20 10.34 11.60 0.84
C ALA A 20 10.59 10.90 2.17
N LYS A 21 10.42 9.58 2.20
CA LYS A 21 10.60 8.75 3.39
C LYS A 21 12.03 8.85 3.92
N GLU A 22 13.03 8.58 3.07
CA GLU A 22 14.44 8.59 3.48
C GLU A 22 14.86 9.96 4.04
N ALA A 23 14.42 11.04 3.40
CA ALA A 23 14.79 12.40 3.81
C ALA A 23 14.09 12.86 5.10
N LEU A 24 12.82 12.49 5.30
CA LEU A 24 12.08 12.85 6.51
C LEU A 24 12.50 12.01 7.72
N GLU A 25 12.74 10.71 7.54
CA GLU A 25 13.29 9.85 8.61
C GLU A 25 14.69 10.32 9.03
N ALA A 26 15.53 10.76 8.08
CA ALA A 26 16.83 11.34 8.39
C ALA A 26 16.76 12.66 9.19
N LYS A 27 15.63 13.38 9.10
CA LYS A 27 15.32 14.57 9.91
C LYS A 27 14.67 14.23 11.26
N GLY A 28 14.41 12.95 11.54
CA GLY A 28 13.82 12.48 12.79
C GLY A 28 12.30 12.52 12.83
N PHE A 29 11.63 12.54 11.67
CA PHE A 29 10.18 12.39 11.59
C PHE A 29 9.77 10.93 11.44
N ASP A 30 8.60 10.59 11.98
CA ASP A 30 7.92 9.35 11.64
C ASP A 30 7.18 9.53 10.30
N VAL A 31 7.10 8.48 9.48
CA VAL A 31 6.43 8.54 8.17
C VAL A 31 5.32 7.49 8.12
N ALA A 32 4.13 7.92 7.72
CA ALA A 32 2.96 7.06 7.59
C ALA A 32 2.29 7.21 6.23
N VAL A 33 1.99 6.09 5.55
CA VAL A 33 1.10 6.09 4.38
C VAL A 33 -0.31 5.85 4.89
N THR A 34 -1.21 6.81 4.66
CA THR A 34 -2.60 6.74 5.11
C THR A 34 -3.53 6.19 4.05
N GLU A 35 -3.15 6.32 2.77
CA GLU A 35 -3.95 5.87 1.63
C GLU A 35 -3.06 5.66 0.39
N GLU A 36 -3.43 4.68 -0.43
CA GLU A 36 -2.90 4.51 -1.79
C GLU A 36 -4.08 4.60 -2.76
N ARG A 37 -3.96 5.40 -3.84
CA ARG A 37 -5.04 5.56 -4.83
C ARG A 37 -4.52 5.84 -6.23
N ASN A 38 -5.32 5.52 -7.24
CA ASN A 38 -5.02 5.84 -8.62
C ASN A 38 -5.01 7.36 -8.84
N HIS A 39 -4.13 7.83 -9.72
CA HIS A 39 -4.05 9.23 -10.12
C HIS A 39 -3.53 9.37 -11.55
N ASP A 40 -4.35 9.96 -12.43
CA ASP A 40 -4.08 10.02 -13.88
C ASP A 40 -2.74 10.66 -14.26
N SER A 41 -2.29 11.64 -13.46
CA SER A 41 -1.11 12.47 -13.76
C SER A 41 0.09 12.23 -12.84
N ILE A 42 -0.06 11.45 -11.77
CA ILE A 42 1.02 11.22 -10.80
C ILE A 42 1.47 9.77 -10.99
N LYS A 43 2.76 9.60 -11.27
CA LYS A 43 3.34 8.27 -11.51
C LYS A 43 3.13 7.38 -10.29
N LYS A 44 3.04 6.07 -10.53
CA LYS A 44 3.05 5.07 -9.47
C LYS A 44 4.22 5.31 -8.51
N ASP A 45 4.01 5.03 -7.23
CA ASP A 45 4.95 5.20 -6.13
C ASP A 45 5.39 6.65 -5.86
N SER A 46 4.66 7.62 -6.41
CA SER A 46 4.90 9.05 -6.16
C SER A 46 3.83 9.63 -5.24
N VAL A 47 4.20 10.64 -4.45
CA VAL A 47 3.33 11.27 -3.47
C VAL A 47 2.22 12.07 -4.17
N ILE A 48 0.97 11.74 -3.85
CA ILE A 48 -0.21 12.53 -4.24
C ILE A 48 -0.39 13.71 -3.30
N SER A 49 -0.36 13.45 -1.99
CA SER A 49 -0.50 14.49 -0.97
C SER A 49 0.30 14.14 0.28
N GLN A 50 0.71 15.19 0.99
CA GLN A 50 1.49 15.11 2.23
C GLN A 50 0.90 16.07 3.29
N SER A 51 0.93 15.66 4.56
CA SER A 51 0.61 16.51 5.70
C SER A 51 1.37 16.08 6.96
N PRO A 52 2.03 16.99 7.72
CA PRO A 52 2.34 18.39 7.39
C PRO A 52 3.27 18.57 6.18
N LYS A 53 3.36 19.79 5.61
CA LYS A 53 4.28 20.13 4.50
C LYS A 53 4.63 21.62 4.46
N ASP A 54 5.85 21.94 4.04
CA ASP A 54 6.42 23.30 3.96
C ASP A 54 6.22 24.11 5.25
N GLU A 55 6.34 23.45 6.40
CA GLU A 55 6.13 24.05 7.72
C GLU A 55 7.07 23.48 8.78
N GLU A 56 7.22 24.22 9.89
CA GLU A 56 7.97 23.78 11.06
C GLU A 56 7.03 23.03 12.02
N VAL A 57 7.45 21.84 12.45
CA VAL A 57 6.72 21.06 13.45
C VAL A 57 7.66 20.49 14.49
N ASP A 58 7.11 19.94 15.58
CA ASP A 58 7.89 19.29 16.63
C ASP A 58 8.71 18.11 16.07
N GLU A 59 9.99 18.02 16.44
CA GLU A 59 10.86 16.87 16.16
C GLU A 59 10.20 15.57 16.66
N GLY A 60 10.19 14.52 15.82
CA GLY A 60 9.48 13.28 16.10
C GLY A 60 8.00 13.27 15.69
N SER A 61 7.47 14.36 15.11
CA SER A 61 6.11 14.34 14.55
C SER A 61 5.98 13.37 13.38
N THR A 62 4.76 12.86 13.17
CA THR A 62 4.46 11.99 12.03
C THR A 62 4.03 12.79 10.80
N VAL A 63 4.62 12.48 9.65
CA VAL A 63 4.22 12.98 8.33
C VAL A 63 3.41 11.92 7.60
N SER A 64 2.17 12.26 7.25
CA SER A 64 1.22 11.40 6.57
C SER A 64 1.21 11.62 5.06
N PHE A 65 1.06 10.52 4.31
CA PHE A 65 1.13 10.50 2.85
C PHE A 65 -0.05 9.77 2.21
N VAL A 66 -0.49 10.30 1.06
CA VAL A 66 -1.26 9.54 0.07
C VAL A 66 -0.35 9.26 -1.11
N VAL A 67 -0.22 8.00 -1.52
CA VAL A 67 0.71 7.57 -2.58
C VAL A 67 -0.06 7.13 -3.82
N SER A 68 0.47 7.46 -5.00
CA SER A 68 -0.17 7.12 -6.27
C SER A 68 0.08 5.67 -6.64
N GLU A 69 -1.00 5.00 -7.03
CA GLU A 69 -0.95 3.68 -7.66
C GLU A 69 -0.73 3.76 -9.18
N GLY A 70 -0.61 4.98 -9.72
CA GLY A 70 -0.55 5.25 -11.16
C GLY A 70 -1.93 5.52 -11.76
N LYS A 71 -1.98 5.60 -13.09
CA LYS A 71 -3.24 5.83 -13.79
C LYS A 71 -4.14 4.61 -13.69
N GLU A 72 -5.45 4.85 -13.58
CA GLU A 72 -6.44 3.78 -13.66
C GLU A 72 -6.41 3.14 -15.05
N GLU A 73 -5.98 1.88 -15.10
CA GLU A 73 -6.16 1.06 -16.29
C GLU A 73 -7.64 0.72 -16.36
N LYS A 74 -8.33 1.27 -17.37
CA LYS A 74 -9.72 0.91 -17.63
C LYS A 74 -9.73 -0.52 -18.11
N ASP A 75 -10.09 -1.44 -17.23
CA ASP A 75 -10.41 -2.82 -17.57
C ASP A 75 -11.72 -2.86 -18.38
N ASP A 76 -11.62 -2.57 -19.68
CA ASP A 76 -12.63 -2.98 -20.67
C ASP A 76 -12.46 -4.49 -20.93
N LYS A 77 -12.88 -5.36 -20.00
CA LYS A 77 -13.08 -6.78 -20.30
C LYS A 77 -14.32 -7.34 -19.61
N GLU A 78 -15.44 -7.22 -20.33
CA GLU A 78 -16.43 -8.29 -20.40
C GLU A 78 -15.73 -9.62 -20.74
N ASP A 79 -16.05 -10.64 -19.94
CA ASP A 79 -16.05 -12.08 -20.23
C ASP A 79 -15.28 -12.52 -21.50
N LYS A 80 -14.13 -13.21 -21.31
CA LYS A 80 -13.77 -14.47 -22.00
C LYS A 80 -12.47 -15.06 -21.46
N ALA A 81 -12.53 -16.36 -21.27
CA ALA A 81 -11.48 -17.27 -20.88
C ALA A 81 -10.21 -17.24 -21.76
N ASP A 82 -9.16 -17.74 -21.12
CA ASP A 82 -7.95 -18.36 -21.67
C ASP A 82 -6.72 -17.47 -21.93
N LYS A 83 -5.66 -17.93 -21.26
CA LYS A 83 -4.22 -17.75 -21.40
C LYS A 83 -3.59 -16.58 -22.17
N GLU A 84 -2.53 -16.16 -21.49
CA GLU A 84 -1.20 -15.76 -21.98
C GLU A 84 -0.92 -14.25 -22.13
N LYS A 85 -0.11 -13.81 -21.15
CA LYS A 85 1.22 -13.21 -21.35
C LYS A 85 1.23 -11.72 -21.69
N ASP A 86 1.62 -10.93 -20.69
CA ASP A 86 2.81 -10.10 -20.90
C ASP A 86 3.67 -10.01 -19.63
N LYS A 87 4.92 -10.44 -19.82
CA LYS A 87 6.09 -10.03 -19.04
C LYS A 87 6.57 -8.74 -19.67
N GLU A 88 7.07 -7.81 -18.86
CA GLU A 88 8.38 -7.16 -19.04
C GLU A 88 8.62 -6.30 -17.79
N GLU A 89 9.48 -6.76 -16.89
CA GLU A 89 10.94 -6.58 -16.85
C GLU A 89 11.31 -5.43 -15.91
N ASP A 90 11.72 -5.78 -14.70
CA ASP A 90 12.84 -5.13 -14.05
C ASP A 90 13.84 -6.22 -13.69
N LYS A 91 15.04 -6.09 -14.26
CA LYS A 91 16.23 -6.89 -13.94
C LYS A 91 16.95 -6.21 -12.78
N ASP A 92 17.68 -7.03 -12.01
CA ASP A 92 18.62 -6.70 -10.93
C ASP A 92 18.04 -6.65 -9.50
N ASP A 93 17.72 -7.83 -8.96
CA ASP A 93 18.51 -8.40 -7.86
C ASP A 93 18.23 -9.92 -7.76
N GLU A 94 19.24 -10.74 -7.50
CA GLU A 94 19.09 -12.16 -7.14
C GLU A 94 18.48 -12.29 -5.74
N SER A 95 17.32 -11.69 -5.50
CA SER A 95 16.50 -12.10 -4.38
C SER A 95 15.69 -13.31 -4.84
N ASP A 96 15.86 -14.44 -4.17
CA ASP A 96 15.02 -15.63 -4.38
C ASP A 96 13.55 -15.36 -3.99
N VAL A 97 13.12 -14.11 -3.76
CA VAL A 97 11.81 -13.73 -3.26
C VAL A 97 11.11 -12.78 -4.24
N LYS A 98 9.96 -13.21 -4.77
CA LYS A 98 9.08 -12.36 -5.60
C LYS A 98 7.91 -11.86 -4.76
N THR A 99 7.55 -10.59 -4.88
CA THR A 99 6.28 -10.08 -4.35
C THR A 99 5.19 -10.17 -5.41
N TYR A 100 4.05 -10.76 -5.07
CA TYR A 100 2.84 -10.84 -5.89
C TYR A 100 1.68 -10.21 -5.13
N THR A 101 0.82 -9.45 -5.80
CA THR A 101 -0.34 -8.80 -5.17
C THR A 101 -1.61 -9.29 -5.83
N GLU A 102 -2.47 -9.96 -5.05
CA GLU A 102 -3.80 -10.36 -5.49
C GLU A 102 -4.84 -9.32 -5.08
N THR A 103 -5.79 -9.02 -5.98
CA THR A 103 -6.94 -8.17 -5.67
C THR A 103 -8.17 -9.05 -5.49
N PHE A 104 -8.87 -8.92 -4.35
CA PHE A 104 -10.06 -9.69 -4.04
C PHE A 104 -11.25 -8.78 -3.71
N ASN A 105 -12.39 -9.02 -4.36
CA ASN A 105 -13.65 -8.32 -4.05
C ASN A 105 -14.43 -9.12 -3.01
N ILE A 106 -14.75 -8.45 -1.90
CA ILE A 106 -15.56 -9.01 -0.82
C ILE A 106 -16.95 -8.41 -0.95
N ASN A 107 -17.91 -9.23 -1.37
CA ASN A 107 -19.30 -8.83 -1.36
C ASN A 107 -19.84 -8.78 0.07
N TYR A 108 -20.53 -7.69 0.37
CA TYR A 108 -21.26 -7.52 1.61
C TYR A 108 -22.64 -8.18 1.50
N GLY A 109 -22.95 -9.04 2.45
CA GLY A 109 -24.23 -9.75 2.52
C GLY A 109 -24.99 -9.51 3.83
N GLY A 110 -24.62 -8.48 4.60
CA GLY A 110 -25.29 -8.16 5.86
C GLY A 110 -26.64 -7.47 5.65
N GLU A 111 -27.57 -7.71 6.58
CA GLU A 111 -28.86 -7.03 6.65
C GLU A 111 -28.82 -5.92 7.73
N ASP A 112 -29.73 -4.94 7.65
CA ASP A 112 -29.95 -3.91 8.69
C ASP A 112 -28.70 -3.10 9.13
N ASP A 113 -27.84 -2.70 8.19
CA ASP A 113 -26.60 -1.93 8.45
C ASP A 113 -25.61 -2.60 9.44
N GLU A 114 -25.74 -3.91 9.66
CA GLU A 114 -24.85 -4.68 10.54
C GLU A 114 -23.49 -4.92 9.89
N SER A 115 -22.42 -4.48 10.55
CA SER A 115 -21.07 -4.67 10.00
C SER A 115 -20.63 -6.13 10.05
N GLN A 116 -20.05 -6.63 8.95
CA GLN A 116 -19.38 -7.92 8.90
C GLN A 116 -17.88 -7.76 9.17
N GLU A 117 -17.29 -8.63 9.99
CA GLU A 117 -15.85 -8.65 10.24
C GLU A 117 -15.16 -9.58 9.24
N VAL A 118 -14.15 -9.06 8.54
CA VAL A 118 -13.31 -9.80 7.61
C VAL A 118 -11.93 -9.99 8.22
N LYS A 119 -11.41 -11.22 8.10
CA LYS A 119 -10.05 -11.59 8.52
C LYS A 119 -9.35 -12.23 7.33
N VAL A 120 -8.21 -11.68 6.94
CA VAL A 120 -7.38 -12.21 5.84
C VAL A 120 -6.17 -12.90 6.42
N TYR A 121 -5.99 -14.18 6.09
CA TYR A 121 -4.87 -14.99 6.53
C TYR A 121 -3.95 -15.24 5.35
N VAL A 122 -2.70 -14.79 5.42
CA VAL A 122 -1.70 -15.02 4.37
C VAL A 122 -0.72 -16.10 4.80
N ARG A 123 -0.46 -17.05 3.90
CA ARG A 123 0.63 -18.03 3.96
C ARG A 123 1.65 -17.66 2.91
N ASP A 124 2.81 -17.17 3.32
CA ASP A 124 3.90 -16.77 2.44
C ASP A 124 5.24 -16.91 3.18
N LYS A 125 6.34 -16.37 2.63
CA LYS A 125 7.67 -16.39 3.27
C LYS A 125 7.67 -15.89 4.72
N ASP A 126 6.93 -14.83 5.01
CA ASP A 126 6.97 -14.12 6.31
C ASP A 126 5.77 -14.46 7.20
N HIS A 127 4.73 -15.11 6.66
CA HIS A 127 3.48 -15.38 7.35
C HIS A 127 3.10 -16.86 7.26
N SER A 128 2.86 -17.51 8.40
CA SER A 128 2.45 -18.92 8.46
C SER A 128 0.96 -19.14 8.19
N GLY A 129 0.16 -18.07 8.09
CA GLY A 129 -1.31 -18.11 8.01
C GLY A 129 -2.00 -18.55 9.30
N SER A 130 -1.30 -18.61 10.43
CA SER A 130 -1.90 -18.98 11.73
C SER A 130 -2.66 -17.82 12.40
N SER A 131 -2.41 -16.58 11.96
CA SER A 131 -3.07 -15.37 12.43
C SER A 131 -3.42 -14.48 11.25
N ALA A 132 -4.46 -13.66 11.41
CA ALA A 132 -4.88 -12.74 10.37
C ALA A 132 -3.83 -11.63 10.17
N THR A 133 -3.44 -11.40 8.91
CA THR A 133 -2.56 -10.30 8.50
C THR A 133 -3.35 -8.99 8.36
N GLN A 134 -4.65 -9.09 8.03
CA GLN A 134 -5.57 -7.96 7.98
C GLN A 134 -6.85 -8.32 8.73
N THR A 135 -7.40 -7.36 9.49
CA THR A 135 -8.72 -7.49 10.12
C THR A 135 -9.43 -6.16 10.03
N PHE A 136 -10.65 -6.16 9.48
CA PHE A 136 -11.45 -4.96 9.35
C PHE A 136 -12.94 -5.30 9.31
N LYS A 137 -13.78 -4.27 9.42
CA LYS A 137 -15.23 -4.39 9.28
C LYS A 137 -15.68 -3.78 7.95
N ILE A 138 -16.73 -4.35 7.36
CA ILE A 138 -17.39 -3.87 6.13
C ILE A 138 -18.88 -3.68 6.38
N LYS A 139 -19.49 -2.70 5.70
CA LYS A 139 -20.94 -2.48 5.65
C LYS A 139 -21.48 -2.44 4.22
N ASP A 140 -20.59 -2.68 3.27
CA ASP A 140 -20.73 -2.51 1.83
C ASP A 140 -19.62 -3.32 1.14
N ASP A 141 -19.79 -3.60 -0.15
CA ASP A 141 -18.82 -4.33 -0.95
C ASP A 141 -17.45 -3.63 -0.88
N LYS A 142 -16.40 -4.42 -0.63
CA LYS A 142 -15.04 -3.88 -0.45
C LYS A 142 -14.03 -4.67 -1.26
N THR A 143 -13.24 -3.95 -2.05
CA THR A 143 -12.08 -4.52 -2.74
C THR A 143 -10.85 -4.39 -1.86
N ILE A 144 -10.06 -5.46 -1.73
CA ILE A 144 -8.81 -5.48 -0.98
C ILE A 144 -7.64 -5.96 -1.83
N LYS A 145 -6.43 -5.56 -1.42
CA LYS A 145 -5.17 -6.04 -1.98
C LYS A 145 -4.45 -6.93 -0.95
N ILE A 146 -3.93 -8.06 -1.42
CA ILE A 146 -3.29 -9.09 -0.62
C ILE A 146 -1.86 -9.29 -1.17
N PRO A 147 -0.86 -8.55 -0.64
CA PRO A 147 0.53 -8.77 -1.02
C PRO A 147 1.06 -10.07 -0.39
N MET A 148 1.79 -10.85 -1.19
CA MET A 148 2.41 -12.12 -0.79
C MET A 148 3.86 -12.16 -1.27
N LYS A 149 4.78 -12.61 -0.41
CA LYS A 149 6.18 -12.86 -0.74
C LYS A 149 6.42 -14.34 -1.00
N ILE A 150 6.83 -14.67 -2.21
CA ILE A 150 7.00 -16.05 -2.69
C ILE A 150 8.48 -16.32 -2.90
N GLU A 151 9.04 -17.22 -2.09
CA GLU A 151 10.38 -17.74 -2.33
C GLU A 151 10.42 -18.65 -3.56
N LYS A 152 11.59 -18.72 -4.20
CA LYS A 152 11.85 -19.55 -5.37
C LYS A 152 11.59 -21.02 -5.04
N GLY A 153 10.59 -21.59 -5.71
CA GLY A 153 10.19 -22.99 -5.51
C GLY A 153 9.18 -23.19 -4.39
N GLU A 154 8.79 -22.13 -3.68
CA GLU A 154 7.72 -22.16 -2.68
C GLU A 154 6.38 -21.66 -3.26
N THR A 155 5.31 -21.85 -2.49
CA THR A 155 3.98 -21.34 -2.80
C THR A 155 3.53 -20.36 -1.72
N ALA A 156 2.71 -19.39 -2.13
CA ALA A 156 1.94 -18.56 -1.19
C ALA A 156 0.44 -18.75 -1.43
N GLY A 157 -0.37 -18.40 -0.43
CA GLY A 157 -1.82 -18.43 -0.54
C GLY A 157 -2.49 -17.61 0.55
N TYR A 158 -3.78 -17.33 0.36
CA TYR A 158 -4.57 -16.57 1.33
C TYR A 158 -5.91 -17.28 1.63
N THR A 159 -6.54 -16.90 2.73
CA THR A 159 -7.89 -17.37 3.12
C THR A 159 -8.63 -16.25 3.84
#